data_AF-A0A7W1FG27-F1
#
_entry.id   AF-A0A7W1FG27-F1
#
_cell.length_a   1.000
_cell.length_b   1.000
_cell.length_c   1.000
_cell.angle_alpha   90.00
_cell.angle_beta   90.00
_cell.angle_gamma   90.00
#
_symmetry.space_group_name_H-M   'P 1'
#
loop_
_entity.id
_entity.type
_entity.pdbx_description
1 polymer ?
#
loop_
_entity_poly.entity_id
_entity_poly.type
_entity_poly.pdbx_seq_one_letter_code
_entity_poly.pdbx_strand_id
1 'polypeptide(L)'
;ISLSEDASKHLEQTVENPSDEQRNTEIRESVGENYEQLIEELKNALLSSFIITYAQGMSLLQTVSTEKNYSLNLSDIARIWRGGCIIRSALLEEMRRAYAENPQLPNLILDDKFAELLNDNREDWRSINEKLMDSRIPSLCLSSALAYFDAFRSERLPANLIQAQRDFFGAHTYQRIDKEGSFHMEDWNK
;
A
#
# COMPACT_ATOMS: atom_id res chain seq x y z
N ILE A 1 2.44 -11.45 18.67
CA ILE A 1 1.06 -11.35 19.19
C ILE A 1 0.41 -12.72 19.00
N SER A 2 0.05 -13.41 20.09
CA SER A 2 -0.57 -14.74 20.01
C SER A 2 -2.02 -14.62 19.57
N LEU A 3 -2.36 -15.22 18.43
CA LEU A 3 -3.75 -15.42 18.01
C LEU A 3 -4.45 -16.36 19.00
N SER A 4 -5.76 -16.21 19.20
CA SER A 4 -6.54 -17.15 20.01
C SER A 4 -6.55 -18.53 19.36
N GLU A 5 -6.50 -19.60 20.17
CA GLU A 5 -6.40 -21.00 19.69
C GLU A 5 -7.48 -21.37 18.66
N ASP A 6 -8.67 -20.76 18.72
CA ASP A 6 -9.76 -21.01 17.78
C ASP A 6 -9.61 -20.30 16.42
N ALA A 7 -8.87 -19.19 16.35
CA ALA A 7 -8.57 -18.53 15.07
C ALA A 7 -7.47 -19.28 14.29
N SER A 8 -6.51 -19.89 15.00
CA SER A 8 -5.50 -20.77 14.39
C SER A 8 -6.13 -22.04 13.80
N LYS A 9 -7.08 -22.68 14.50
CA LYS A 9 -7.73 -23.93 14.05
C LYS A 9 -8.47 -23.85 12.71
N HIS A 10 -8.98 -22.66 12.35
CA HIS A 10 -9.70 -22.47 11.09
C HIS A 10 -8.80 -21.99 9.94
N LEU A 11 -7.58 -21.51 10.24
CA LEU A 11 -6.57 -21.19 9.24
C LEU A 11 -5.77 -22.43 8.81
N GLU A 12 -5.68 -23.44 9.67
CA GLU A 12 -5.02 -24.73 9.38
C GLU A 12 -5.83 -25.67 8.48
N GLN A 13 -7.10 -25.35 8.19
CA GLN A 13 -7.89 -26.09 7.20
C GLN A 13 -7.70 -25.52 5.79
N THR A 14 -6.45 -25.51 5.32
CA THR A 14 -6.19 -25.56 3.88
C THR A 14 -6.71 -26.89 3.36
N VAL A 15 -7.35 -26.90 2.19
CA VAL A 15 -7.72 -28.13 1.48
C VAL A 15 -6.41 -28.76 1.00
N GLU A 16 -5.72 -29.49 1.89
CA GLU A 16 -4.52 -30.22 1.55
C GLU A 16 -4.93 -31.47 0.77
N ASN A 17 -4.79 -31.40 -0.55
CA ASN A 17 -4.87 -32.55 -1.41
C ASN A 17 -3.59 -33.38 -1.18
N PRO A 18 -3.63 -34.71 -1.00
CA PRO A 18 -2.42 -35.51 -0.77
C PRO A 18 -1.36 -35.37 -1.87
N SER A 19 -1.75 -35.01 -3.11
CA SER A 19 -0.83 -34.67 -4.20
C SER A 19 -0.11 -33.33 -4.00
N ASP A 20 -0.75 -32.41 -3.28
CA ASP A 20 -0.22 -31.08 -3.00
C ASP A 20 0.76 -31.12 -1.84
N GLU A 21 0.60 -32.00 -0.86
CA GLU A 21 1.54 -32.14 0.26
C GLU A 21 2.93 -32.58 -0.20
N GLN A 22 2.99 -33.61 -1.06
CA GLN A 22 4.25 -34.09 -1.62
C GLN A 22 4.90 -33.02 -2.52
N ARG A 23 4.10 -32.37 -3.38
CA ARG A 23 4.56 -31.25 -4.22
C ARG A 23 5.05 -30.06 -3.40
N ASN A 24 4.35 -29.72 -2.32
CA ASN A 24 4.73 -28.63 -1.41
C ASN A 24 6.02 -28.97 -0.68
N THR A 25 6.23 -30.23 -0.31
CA THR A 25 7.48 -30.70 0.29
C THR A 25 8.64 -30.58 -0.69
N GLU A 26 8.47 -31.04 -1.93
CA GLU A 26 9.49 -30.89 -2.99
C GLU A 26 9.82 -29.41 -3.28
N ILE A 27 8.80 -28.54 -3.32
CA ILE A 27 9.01 -27.09 -3.48
C ILE A 27 9.78 -26.52 -2.29
N ARG A 28 9.39 -26.85 -1.05
CA ARG A 28 10.09 -26.41 0.16
C ARG A 28 11.55 -26.84 0.15
N GLU A 29 11.83 -28.08 -0.18
CA GLU A 29 13.20 -28.61 -0.30
C GLU A 29 13.98 -27.92 -1.42
N SER A 30 13.35 -27.63 -2.56
CA SER A 30 14.00 -26.95 -3.68
C SER A 30 14.37 -25.49 -3.37
N VAL A 31 13.60 -24.82 -2.52
CA VAL A 31 13.88 -23.45 -2.04
C VAL A 31 14.84 -23.49 -0.84
N GLY A 32 14.85 -24.57 -0.07
CA GLY A 32 15.79 -24.85 1.02
C GLY A 32 15.60 -23.92 2.22
N GLU A 33 16.70 -23.56 2.88
CA GLU A 33 16.71 -22.68 4.08
C GLU A 33 16.06 -21.31 3.83
N ASN A 34 15.96 -20.88 2.57
CA ASN A 34 15.30 -19.63 2.18
C ASN A 34 13.77 -19.70 2.20
N TYR A 35 13.14 -20.87 2.39
CA TYR A 35 11.68 -20.99 2.28
C TYR A 35 10.96 -20.20 3.39
N GLU A 36 11.35 -20.38 4.65
CA GLU A 36 10.70 -19.68 5.77
C GLU A 36 10.91 -18.16 5.71
N GLN A 37 12.13 -17.73 5.34
CA GLN A 37 12.42 -16.32 5.11
C GLN A 37 11.57 -15.75 3.97
N LEU A 38 11.46 -16.47 2.85
CA LEU A 38 10.63 -16.05 1.72
C LEU A 38 9.16 -15.90 2.10
N ILE A 39 8.63 -16.81 2.93
CA ILE A 39 7.26 -16.73 3.42
C ILE A 39 7.06 -15.50 4.32
N GLU A 40 8.03 -15.18 5.18
CA GLU A 40 7.93 -14.00 6.04
C GLU A 40 8.03 -12.69 5.23
N GLU A 41 8.97 -12.62 4.28
CA GLU A 41 9.08 -11.49 3.35
C GLU A 41 7.76 -11.28 2.58
N LEU A 42 7.13 -12.38 2.14
CA LEU A 42 5.84 -12.35 1.44
C LEU A 42 4.70 -11.86 2.33
N LYS A 43 4.64 -12.26 3.60
CA LYS A 43 3.65 -11.75 4.57
C LYS A 43 3.82 -10.25 4.78
N ASN A 44 5.06 -9.79 4.93
CA ASN A 44 5.38 -8.37 5.13
C ASN A 44 5.03 -7.53 3.89
N ALA A 45 5.34 -8.03 2.69
CA ALA A 45 4.93 -7.42 1.43
C ALA A 45 3.40 -7.32 1.28
N LEU A 46 2.70 -8.41 1.60
CA LEU A 46 1.24 -8.48 1.51
C LEU A 46 0.56 -7.54 2.51
N LEU A 47 0.99 -7.55 3.77
CA LEU A 47 0.46 -6.68 4.81
C LEU A 47 0.65 -5.20 4.45
N SER A 48 1.84 -4.82 3.99
CA SER A 48 2.15 -3.46 3.55
C SER A 48 1.26 -3.03 2.38
N SER A 49 1.03 -3.93 1.42
CA SER A 49 0.15 -3.68 0.28
C SER A 49 -1.31 -3.49 0.70
N PHE A 50 -1.80 -4.26 1.68
CA PHE A 50 -3.13 -4.06 2.24
C PHE A 50 -3.26 -2.71 2.95
N ILE A 51 -2.26 -2.31 3.74
CA ILE A 51 -2.25 -1.01 4.41
C ILE A 51 -2.34 0.12 3.39
N ILE A 52 -1.54 0.08 2.32
CA ILE A 52 -1.60 1.09 1.25
C ILE A 52 -2.96 1.09 0.54
N THR A 53 -3.53 -0.09 0.27
CA THR A 53 -4.86 -0.19 -0.34
C THR A 53 -5.93 0.48 0.52
N TYR A 54 -5.92 0.22 1.84
CA TYR A 54 -6.81 0.89 2.78
C TYR A 54 -6.52 2.40 2.89
N ALA A 55 -5.27 2.81 2.92
CA ALA A 55 -4.88 4.22 2.97
C ALA A 55 -5.45 5.01 1.78
N GLN A 56 -5.36 4.44 0.56
CA GLN A 56 -5.96 5.01 -0.64
C GLN A 56 -7.49 5.10 -0.53
N GLY A 57 -8.15 4.03 -0.08
CA GLY A 57 -9.60 4.00 0.08
C GLY A 57 -10.11 5.02 1.11
N MET A 58 -9.43 5.15 2.25
CA MET A 58 -9.79 6.12 3.29
C MET A 58 -9.53 7.56 2.84
N SER A 59 -8.44 7.81 2.12
CA SER A 59 -8.15 9.13 1.53
C SER A 59 -9.20 9.54 0.49
N LEU A 60 -9.68 8.60 -0.32
CA LEU A 60 -10.79 8.82 -1.25
C LEU A 60 -12.08 9.19 -0.50
N LEU A 61 -12.44 8.47 0.56
CA LEU A 61 -13.61 8.79 1.39
C LEU A 61 -13.49 10.19 2.00
N GLN A 62 -12.31 10.56 2.50
CA GLN A 62 -12.06 11.87 3.07
C GLN A 62 -12.20 12.99 2.02
N THR A 63 -11.65 12.78 0.82
CA THR A 63 -11.76 13.72 -0.30
C THR A 63 -13.22 13.97 -0.66
N VAL A 64 -14.00 12.90 -0.85
CA VAL A 64 -15.43 13.00 -1.17
C VAL A 64 -16.22 13.62 -0.01
N SER A 65 -15.89 13.28 1.23
CA SER A 65 -16.52 13.88 2.41
C SER A 65 -16.37 15.40 2.44
N THR A 66 -15.17 15.90 2.12
CA THR A 66 -14.88 17.34 2.04
C THR A 66 -15.62 17.98 0.86
N GLU A 67 -15.52 17.40 -0.34
CA GLU A 67 -16.18 17.94 -1.54
C GLU A 67 -17.71 18.00 -1.42
N LYS A 68 -18.30 17.03 -0.71
CA LYS A 68 -19.77 16.90 -0.56
C LYS A 68 -20.30 17.36 0.79
N ASN A 69 -19.43 17.83 1.69
CA ASN A 69 -19.77 18.21 3.07
C ASN A 69 -20.52 17.10 3.85
N TYR A 70 -20.16 15.83 3.63
CA TYR A 70 -20.82 14.70 4.32
C TYR A 70 -20.42 14.54 5.78
N SER A 71 -19.30 15.16 6.20
CA SER A 71 -18.79 15.04 7.57
C SER A 71 -18.62 13.57 7.99
N LEU A 72 -18.06 12.74 7.09
CA LEU A 72 -17.84 11.32 7.36
C LEU A 72 -16.91 11.13 8.57
N ASN A 73 -17.30 10.21 9.45
CA ASN A 73 -16.45 9.75 10.55
C ASN A 73 -15.70 8.47 10.13
N LEU A 74 -14.42 8.62 9.80
CA LEU A 74 -13.58 7.52 9.32
C LEU A 74 -13.35 6.42 10.38
N SER A 75 -13.33 6.78 11.66
CA SER A 75 -13.24 5.79 12.75
C SER A 75 -14.50 4.92 12.80
N ASP A 76 -15.69 5.52 12.70
CA ASP A 76 -16.95 4.77 12.67
C ASP A 76 -17.08 3.88 11.42
N ILE A 77 -16.62 4.36 10.27
CA ILE A 77 -16.60 3.55 9.04
C ILE A 77 -15.73 2.30 9.24
N ALA A 78 -14.50 2.47 9.74
CA ALA A 78 -13.60 1.35 10.03
C ALA A 78 -14.22 0.38 11.07
N ARG A 79 -14.91 0.91 12.09
CA ARG A 79 -15.64 0.10 13.08
C ARG A 79 -16.76 -0.72 12.45
N ILE A 80 -17.57 -0.13 11.57
CA ILE A 80 -18.68 -0.82 10.90
C ILE A 80 -18.14 -1.97 10.02
N TRP A 81 -17.05 -1.76 9.29
CA TRP A 81 -16.43 -2.79 8.45
C TRP A 81 -15.88 -4.00 9.22
N ARG A 82 -15.71 -3.90 10.54
CA ARG A 82 -15.35 -5.06 11.38
C ARG A 82 -16.53 -5.99 11.63
N GLY A 83 -17.76 -5.48 11.64
CA GLY A 83 -18.96 -6.22 12.02
C GLY A 83 -19.68 -6.82 10.82
N GLY A 84 -19.38 -8.08 10.47
CA GLY A 84 -20.15 -8.85 9.49
C GLY A 84 -19.79 -8.63 8.02
N CYS A 85 -18.88 -7.69 7.70
CA CYS A 85 -18.36 -7.55 6.34
C CYS A 85 -17.37 -8.68 5.98
N ILE A 86 -17.22 -8.92 4.67
CA ILE A 86 -16.26 -9.91 4.12
C ILE A 86 -14.81 -9.49 4.44
N ILE A 87 -14.52 -8.20 4.41
CA ILE A 87 -13.16 -7.64 4.60
C ILE A 87 -12.73 -7.51 6.07
N ARG A 88 -13.49 -8.07 7.01
CA ARG A 88 -13.21 -7.99 8.45
C ARG A 88 -11.79 -8.51 8.75
N SER A 89 -11.04 -7.76 9.55
CA SER A 89 -9.66 -8.12 9.91
C SER A 89 -9.21 -7.35 11.16
N ALA A 90 -8.12 -7.81 11.79
CA ALA A 90 -7.47 -7.09 12.88
C ALA A 90 -6.96 -5.70 12.44
N LEU A 91 -6.58 -5.56 11.17
CA LEU A 91 -6.13 -4.29 10.58
C LEU A 91 -7.17 -3.17 10.70
N LEU A 92 -8.46 -3.49 10.56
CA LEU A 92 -9.53 -2.50 10.69
C LEU A 92 -9.66 -1.93 12.11
N GLU A 93 -9.26 -2.67 13.15
CA GLU A 93 -9.22 -2.11 14.51
C GLU A 93 -8.09 -1.10 14.66
N GLU A 94 -6.93 -1.37 14.06
CA GLU A 94 -5.81 -0.43 14.05
C GLU A 94 -6.14 0.84 13.26
N MET A 95 -6.86 0.72 12.15
CA MET A 95 -7.38 1.87 11.41
C MET A 95 -8.39 2.67 12.23
N ARG A 96 -9.33 1.98 12.89
CA ARG A 96 -10.31 2.63 13.78
C ARG A 96 -9.60 3.42 14.88
N ARG A 97 -8.56 2.84 15.49
CA ARG A 97 -7.70 3.47 16.51
C ARG A 97 -7.05 4.75 15.96
N ALA A 98 -6.35 4.66 14.83
CA ALA A 98 -5.65 5.80 14.22
C ALA A 98 -6.59 7.00 13.99
N TYR A 99 -7.77 6.76 13.39
CA TYR A 99 -8.76 7.83 13.16
C TYR A 99 -9.54 8.25 14.41
N ALA A 100 -9.56 7.45 15.48
CA ALA A 100 -10.13 7.87 16.76
C ALA A 100 -9.17 8.78 17.53
N GLU A 101 -7.87 8.48 17.51
CA GLU A 101 -6.82 9.27 18.14
C GLU A 101 -6.60 10.59 17.39
N ASN A 102 -6.59 10.55 16.05
CA ASN A 102 -6.51 11.73 15.21
C ASN A 102 -7.63 11.77 14.16
N PRO A 103 -8.80 12.36 14.48
CA PRO A 103 -9.90 12.50 13.52
C PRO A 103 -9.58 13.35 12.29
N GLN A 104 -8.51 14.15 12.33
CA GLN A 104 -8.03 14.99 11.23
C GLN A 104 -6.82 14.38 10.53
N LEU A 105 -6.52 13.09 10.75
CA LEU A 105 -5.43 12.40 10.06
C LEU A 105 -5.65 12.48 8.53
N PRO A 106 -4.73 13.12 7.77
CA PRO A 106 -4.94 13.35 6.34
C PRO A 106 -4.68 12.08 5.50
N ASN A 107 -3.89 11.14 6.02
CA ASN A 107 -3.66 9.85 5.39
C ASN A 107 -3.24 8.82 6.43
N LEU A 108 -3.70 7.58 6.30
CA LEU A 108 -3.36 6.48 7.21
C LEU A 108 -1.85 6.19 7.26
N ILE A 109 -1.11 6.45 6.18
CA ILE A 109 0.36 6.26 6.11
C ILE A 109 1.09 7.16 7.13
N LEU A 110 0.46 8.24 7.59
CA LEU A 110 1.07 9.23 8.50
C LEU A 110 0.77 8.95 9.98
N ASP A 111 0.01 7.90 10.30
CA ASP A 111 -0.09 7.40 11.67
C ASP A 111 1.22 6.69 12.05
N ASP A 112 1.76 6.97 13.24
CA ASP A 112 3.09 6.51 13.65
C ASP A 112 3.25 4.99 13.55
N LYS A 113 2.24 4.20 13.96
CA LYS A 113 2.29 2.75 13.95
C LYS A 113 2.28 2.20 12.52
N PHE A 114 1.46 2.78 11.65
CA PHE A 114 1.44 2.39 10.24
C PHE A 114 2.71 2.82 9.51
N ALA A 115 3.24 4.01 9.80
CA ALA A 115 4.49 4.50 9.25
C ALA A 115 5.67 3.61 9.66
N GLU A 116 5.78 3.24 10.93
CA GLU A 116 6.81 2.32 11.44
C GLU A 116 6.74 0.97 10.71
N LEU A 117 5.56 0.34 10.70
CA LEU A 117 5.36 -0.96 10.05
C LEU A 117 5.70 -0.94 8.56
N LEU A 118 5.28 0.09 7.81
CA LEU A 118 5.61 0.24 6.40
C LEU A 118 7.11 0.44 6.15
N ASN A 119 7.80 1.15 7.05
CA ASN A 119 9.24 1.36 6.94
C ASN A 119 10.02 0.08 7.27
N ASP A 120 9.61 -0.66 8.30
CA ASP A 120 10.24 -1.92 8.70
C ASP A 120 10.10 -2.99 7.61
N ASN A 121 8.93 -3.05 6.96
CA ASN A 121 8.63 -4.04 5.93
C ASN A 121 9.12 -3.64 4.52
N ARG A 122 9.73 -2.45 4.36
CA ARG A 122 10.07 -1.87 3.05
C ARG A 122 10.96 -2.79 2.20
N GLU A 123 12.02 -3.33 2.80
CA GLU A 123 13.02 -4.11 2.08
C GLU A 123 12.45 -5.47 1.67
N ASP A 124 11.72 -6.14 2.56
CA ASP A 124 10.99 -7.37 2.27
C ASP A 124 9.99 -7.17 1.12
N TRP A 125 9.28 -6.04 1.15
CA TRP A 125 8.32 -5.71 0.11
C TRP A 125 8.96 -5.51 -1.26
N ARG A 126 10.13 -4.86 -1.31
CA ARG A 126 10.92 -4.68 -2.55
C ARG A 126 11.46 -6.01 -3.04
N SER A 127 12.07 -6.78 -2.15
CA SER A 127 12.61 -8.12 -2.39
C SER A 127 11.59 -9.07 -3.03
N ILE A 128 10.35 -9.10 -2.53
CA ILE A 128 9.28 -9.92 -3.11
C ILE A 128 8.87 -9.45 -4.51
N ASN A 129 8.79 -8.13 -4.73
CA ASN A 129 8.46 -7.61 -6.05
C ASN A 129 9.53 -7.96 -7.09
N GLU A 130 10.81 -7.90 -6.72
CA GLU A 130 11.94 -8.30 -7.57
C GLU A 130 11.85 -9.79 -7.93
N LYS A 131 11.69 -10.66 -6.93
CA LYS A 131 11.55 -12.11 -7.13
C LYS A 131 10.38 -12.47 -8.04
N LEU A 132 9.23 -11.81 -7.88
CA LEU A 132 8.05 -12.02 -8.72
C LEU A 132 8.31 -11.58 -10.17
N MET A 133 8.99 -10.45 -10.36
CA MET A 133 9.36 -9.95 -11.69
C MET A 133 10.33 -10.90 -12.39
N ASP A 134 11.39 -11.33 -11.71
CA ASP A 134 12.38 -12.28 -12.25
C ASP A 134 11.74 -13.62 -12.62
N SER A 135 10.76 -14.04 -11.82
CA SER A 135 9.98 -15.26 -12.05
C SER A 135 8.89 -15.09 -13.11
N ARG A 136 8.71 -13.88 -13.67
CA ARG A 136 7.65 -13.53 -14.62
C ARG A 136 6.24 -13.80 -14.09
N ILE A 137 6.05 -13.67 -12.77
CA ILE A 137 4.75 -13.79 -12.11
C ILE A 137 4.14 -12.39 -12.00
N PRO A 138 2.94 -12.16 -12.57
CA PRO A 138 2.31 -10.85 -12.50
C PRO A 138 1.86 -10.54 -11.06
N SER A 139 2.33 -9.41 -10.52
CA SER A 139 2.13 -8.99 -9.14
C SER A 139 1.50 -7.59 -9.03
N LEU A 140 0.52 -7.29 -9.90
CA LEU A 140 -0.06 -5.96 -10.11
C LEU A 140 -0.42 -5.19 -8.82
N CYS A 141 -1.05 -5.85 -7.85
CA CYS A 141 -1.46 -5.21 -6.60
C CYS A 141 -0.26 -4.91 -5.69
N LEU A 142 0.69 -5.85 -5.57
CA LEU A 142 1.89 -5.65 -4.74
C LEU A 142 2.78 -4.55 -5.34
N SER A 143 2.96 -4.56 -6.66
CA SER A 143 3.79 -3.57 -7.35
C SER A 143 3.17 -2.19 -7.36
N SER A 144 1.85 -2.07 -7.60
CA SER A 144 1.19 -0.77 -7.59
C SER A 144 1.13 -0.15 -6.20
N ALA A 145 0.93 -0.96 -5.15
CA ALA A 145 0.97 -0.48 -3.77
C ALA A 145 2.38 -0.02 -3.36
N LEU A 146 3.45 -0.73 -3.76
CA LEU A 146 4.83 -0.30 -3.51
C LEU A 146 5.13 1.00 -4.25
N ALA A 147 4.75 1.10 -5.53
CA ALA A 147 4.93 2.32 -6.32
C ALA A 147 4.17 3.52 -5.73
N TYR A 148 2.96 3.30 -5.20
CA TYR A 148 2.21 4.34 -4.49
C TYR A 148 2.94 4.79 -3.23
N PHE A 149 3.45 3.86 -2.42
CA PHE A 149 4.22 4.18 -1.21
C PHE A 149 5.46 5.01 -1.54
N ASP A 150 6.27 4.55 -2.50
CA ASP A 150 7.47 5.25 -2.97
C ASP A 150 7.13 6.66 -3.51
N ALA A 151 6.02 6.79 -4.25
CA ALA A 151 5.56 8.08 -4.73
C ALA A 151 5.10 9.01 -3.61
N PHE A 152 4.33 8.49 -2.64
CA PHE A 152 3.79 9.27 -1.53
C PHE A 152 4.87 9.85 -0.63
N ARG A 153 5.96 9.10 -0.40
CA ARG A 153 7.09 9.55 0.44
C ARG A 153 8.13 10.39 -0.28
N SER A 154 8.00 10.57 -1.59
CA SER A 154 8.97 11.32 -2.40
C SER A 154 8.60 12.79 -2.46
N GLU A 155 9.41 13.66 -1.84
CA GLU A 155 9.24 15.12 -1.93
C GLU A 155 9.28 15.61 -3.39
N ARG A 156 10.09 14.96 -4.24
CA ARG A 156 10.27 15.34 -5.64
C ARG A 156 9.96 14.16 -6.55
N LEU A 157 8.87 14.27 -7.30
CA LEU A 157 8.50 13.34 -8.36
C LEU A 157 8.91 13.88 -9.74
N PRO A 158 9.11 13.00 -10.73
CA PRO A 158 9.44 13.40 -12.11
C PRO A 158 8.28 14.10 -12.86
N ALA A 159 7.23 14.53 -12.15
CA ALA A 159 6.11 15.28 -12.72
C ALA A 159 6.52 16.64 -13.30
N ASN A 160 7.70 17.17 -12.93
CA ASN A 160 8.29 18.33 -13.56
C ASN A 160 8.57 18.11 -15.07
N LEU A 161 8.90 16.88 -15.48
CA LEU A 161 9.08 16.55 -16.90
C LEU A 161 7.74 16.59 -17.65
N ILE A 162 6.65 16.13 -17.02
CA ILE A 162 5.30 16.24 -17.60
C ILE A 162 4.93 17.71 -17.80
N GLN A 163 5.19 18.56 -16.80
CA GLN A 163 4.96 19.99 -16.91
C GLN A 163 5.79 20.63 -18.02
N ALA A 164 7.07 20.26 -18.16
CA ALA A 164 7.93 20.72 -19.25
C ALA A 164 7.41 20.29 -20.62
N GLN A 165 6.99 19.03 -20.77
CA GLN A 165 6.41 18.52 -22.02
C GLN A 165 5.15 19.30 -22.40
N ARG A 166 4.22 19.50 -21.45
CA ARG A 166 2.98 20.25 -21.69
C ARG A 166 3.24 21.69 -22.12
N ASP A 167 4.24 22.34 -21.53
CA ASP A 167 4.63 23.68 -21.94
C ASP A 167 5.28 23.70 -23.32
N PHE A 168 6.16 22.72 -23.61
CA PHE A 168 6.85 22.56 -24.89
C PHE A 168 5.89 22.48 -26.08
N PHE A 169 4.92 21.56 -26.05
CA PHE A 169 4.05 21.33 -27.22
C PHE A 169 2.76 22.16 -27.22
N GLY A 170 2.40 22.78 -26.08
CA GLY A 170 1.06 23.35 -25.88
C GLY A 170 1.00 24.67 -25.12
N ALA A 171 2.14 25.28 -24.78
CA ALA A 171 2.22 26.53 -24.01
C ALA A 171 1.35 26.51 -22.73
N HIS A 172 1.23 25.33 -22.10
CA HIS A 172 0.38 25.11 -20.94
C HIS A 172 0.90 25.73 -19.65
N THR A 173 2.07 26.37 -19.67
CA THR A 173 2.74 26.96 -18.52
C THR A 173 3.15 25.94 -17.44
N TYR A 174 4.02 26.35 -16.52
CA TYR A 174 4.42 25.57 -15.36
C TYR A 174 4.76 26.47 -14.17
N GLN A 175 4.83 25.87 -12.99
CA GLN A 175 5.29 26.54 -11.77
C GLN A 175 6.73 26.17 -11.46
N ARG A 176 7.43 27.07 -10.76
CA ARG A 176 8.82 26.89 -10.34
C ARG A 176 8.91 26.74 -8.83
N ILE A 177 9.96 26.09 -8.37
CA ILE A 177 10.23 25.87 -6.94
C ILE A 177 10.95 27.05 -6.29
N ASP A 178 11.61 27.90 -7.08
CA ASP A 178 12.40 29.04 -6.60
C ASP A 178 11.65 30.37 -6.68
N LYS A 179 10.50 30.40 -7.37
CA LYS A 179 9.71 31.62 -7.57
C LYS A 179 8.24 31.31 -7.74
N GLU A 180 7.40 32.04 -7.02
CA GLU A 180 5.94 32.01 -7.21
C GLU A 180 5.51 32.55 -8.57
N GLY A 181 4.47 31.97 -9.13
CA GLY A 181 3.86 32.39 -10.40
C GLY A 181 3.69 31.26 -11.40
N SER A 182 3.20 31.62 -12.58
CA SER A 182 3.10 30.75 -13.75
C SER A 182 4.06 31.22 -14.84
N PHE A 183 4.78 30.29 -15.44
CA PHE A 183 5.86 30.56 -16.38
C PHE A 183 5.64 29.80 -17.68
N HIS A 184 6.03 30.39 -18.80
CA HIS A 184 6.07 29.77 -20.11
C HIS A 184 7.47 29.97 -20.69
N MET A 185 8.04 28.94 -21.32
CA MET A 185 9.27 29.10 -22.09
C MET A 185 8.93 29.34 -23.55
N GLU A 186 9.21 30.56 -24.03
CA GLU A 186 8.87 31.00 -25.39
C GLU A 186 9.55 30.18 -26.49
N ASP A 187 10.74 29.63 -26.21
CA ASP A 187 11.48 28.82 -27.15
C ASP A 187 12.33 27.77 -26.44
N TRP A 188 11.87 26.52 -26.49
CA TRP A 188 12.55 25.38 -25.88
C TRP A 188 13.76 24.88 -26.67
N ASN A 189 13.99 25.38 -27.89
CA ASN A 189 15.10 24.94 -28.76
C ASN A 189 16.30 25.89 -28.75
N LYS A 190 16.27 26.96 -27.93
CA LYS A 190 17.35 27.93 -27.79
C LYS A 190 18.44 27.50 -26.81
#